data_AF-A0A967SUB4-F1
#
_entry.id   AF-A0A967SUB4-F1
#
_cell.length_a   1.000
_cell.length_b   1.000
_cell.length_c   1.000
_cell.angle_alpha   90.00
_cell.angle_beta   90.00
_cell.angle_gamma   90.00
#
_symmetry.space_group_name_H-M   'P 1'
#
loop_
_entity.id
_entity.type
_entity.pdbx_description
1 polymer ?
#
loop_
_entity_poly.entity_id
_entity_poly.type
_entity_poly.pdbx_seq_one_letter_code
_entity_poly.pdbx_strand_id
1 'polypeptide(L)'
;QTFRWSKAVLESNQHYLDGKIVPMPCPAEYNFFFTHDLLLTDLGAVFFDAERVKNDLLYLRSLTKVDSVLPHAYYWKDGSYQTEFCGSDNWNHLWFIILAGSYLKHTNDKETLAKLFPIIKKSIEMQLQNRGKDNLMYAMRPDWWDIGNVYGARSYITSLMIRALREYVYICYRLGNEVNDLSTYLNLSNRM
;
A
#
# COMPACT_ATOMS: atom_id res chain seq x y z
N GLN A 1 -25.07 -3.22 13.08
CA GLN A 1 -24.92 -1.86 13.67
C GLN A 1 -23.47 -1.40 13.65
N THR A 2 -22.49 -2.25 13.98
CA THR A 2 -21.05 -1.92 14.00
C THR A 2 -20.52 -1.29 12.71
N PHE A 3 -20.86 -1.82 11.53
CA PHE A 3 -20.36 -1.25 10.26
C PHE A 3 -20.83 0.19 9.99
N ARG A 4 -22.02 0.58 10.49
CA ARG A 4 -22.54 1.95 10.31
C ARG A 4 -21.73 2.95 11.14
N TRP A 5 -21.35 2.56 12.36
CA TRP A 5 -20.46 3.35 13.21
C TRP A 5 -19.07 3.46 12.60
N SER A 6 -18.50 2.35 12.11
CA SER A 6 -17.22 2.36 11.41
C SER A 6 -17.27 3.30 10.20
N LYS A 7 -18.29 3.19 9.35
CA LYS A 7 -18.47 4.09 8.22
C LYS A 7 -18.60 5.55 8.65
N ALA A 8 -19.40 5.84 9.67
CA ALA A 8 -19.56 7.22 10.18
C ALA A 8 -18.23 7.82 10.63
N VAL A 9 -17.38 7.05 11.33
CA VAL A 9 -16.04 7.49 11.73
C VAL A 9 -15.15 7.79 10.51
N LEU A 10 -15.15 6.90 9.51
CA LEU A 10 -14.35 7.09 8.29
C LEU A 10 -14.79 8.32 7.49
N GLU A 11 -16.09 8.54 7.35
CA GLU A 11 -16.65 9.72 6.67
C GLU A 11 -16.30 11.01 7.43
N SER A 12 -16.36 10.99 8.77
CA SER A 12 -16.01 12.17 9.59
C SER A 12 -14.52 12.54 9.53
N ASN A 13 -13.66 11.59 9.15
CA ASN A 13 -12.22 11.79 9.04
C ASN A 13 -11.77 12.22 7.63
N GLN A 14 -12.70 12.49 6.71
CA GLN A 14 -12.36 13.03 5.40
C GLN A 14 -12.13 14.53 5.45
N HIS A 15 -11.22 15.04 4.61
CA HIS A 15 -10.98 16.47 4.49
C HIS A 15 -10.69 16.91 3.06
N TYR A 16 -10.86 18.21 2.79
CA TYR A 16 -10.51 18.80 1.51
C TYR A 16 -9.00 18.95 1.37
N LEU A 17 -8.45 18.42 0.27
CA LEU A 17 -7.08 18.62 -0.15
C LEU A 17 -7.04 18.76 -1.67
N ASP A 18 -6.49 19.87 -2.15
CA ASP A 18 -6.43 20.21 -3.59
C ASP A 18 -7.77 20.02 -4.33
N GLY A 19 -8.85 20.55 -3.73
CA GLY A 19 -10.20 20.49 -4.30
C GLY A 19 -10.89 19.12 -4.27
N LYS A 20 -10.26 18.11 -3.64
CA LYS A 20 -10.83 16.75 -3.50
C LYS A 20 -11.04 16.41 -2.03
N ILE A 21 -12.10 15.66 -1.75
CA ILE A 21 -12.30 15.03 -0.45
C ILE A 21 -11.45 13.77 -0.41
N VAL A 22 -10.56 13.67 0.57
CA VAL A 22 -9.62 12.55 0.73
C VAL A 22 -9.69 12.02 2.17
N PRO A 23 -9.43 10.72 2.41
CA PRO A 23 -9.31 10.21 3.76
C PRO A 23 -8.09 10.82 4.45
N MET A 24 -8.26 11.26 5.71
CA MET A 24 -7.18 11.75 6.54
C MET A 24 -7.06 10.92 7.82
N PRO A 25 -5.85 10.70 8.34
CA PRO A 25 -5.66 9.97 9.59
C PRO A 25 -6.26 10.68 10.80
N CYS A 26 -6.02 11.98 10.92
CA CYS A 26 -6.58 12.84 11.95
C CYS A 26 -6.66 14.27 11.39
N PRO A 27 -7.82 14.71 10.85
CA PRO A 27 -7.92 16.01 10.16
C PRO A 27 -7.44 17.22 10.96
N ALA A 28 -7.53 17.18 12.29
CA ALA A 28 -7.14 18.27 13.18
C ALA A 28 -5.62 18.36 13.43
N GLU A 29 -4.90 17.24 13.33
CA GLU A 29 -3.47 17.15 13.64
C GLU A 29 -2.62 16.94 12.38
N TYR A 30 -3.13 16.21 11.41
CA TYR A 30 -2.53 15.96 10.11
C TYR A 30 -3.39 16.63 9.03
N ASN A 31 -3.01 17.85 8.65
CA ASN A 31 -3.62 18.55 7.51
C ASN A 31 -3.09 18.07 6.15
N PHE A 32 -2.74 16.79 6.06
CA PHE A 32 -2.14 16.17 4.90
C PHE A 32 -2.49 14.70 4.75
N PHE A 33 -2.45 14.26 3.50
CA PHE A 33 -2.74 12.90 3.13
C PHE A 33 -1.51 12.00 3.34
N PHE A 34 -1.70 10.88 4.03
CA PHE A 34 -0.71 9.81 4.15
C PHE A 34 -1.23 8.51 3.55
N THR A 35 -0.40 7.92 2.70
CA THR A 35 -0.70 6.62 2.11
C THR A 35 -0.80 5.53 3.16
N HIS A 36 0.04 5.55 4.20
CA HIS A 36 0.06 4.48 5.21
C HIS A 36 -1.29 4.30 5.90
N ASP A 37 -1.85 5.41 6.36
CA ASP A 37 -3.08 5.46 7.14
C ASP A 37 -4.30 5.08 6.31
N LEU A 38 -4.35 5.51 5.04
CA LEU A 38 -5.34 5.01 4.07
C LEU A 38 -5.22 3.49 3.94
N LEU A 39 -4.01 2.96 3.69
CA LEU A 39 -3.83 1.53 3.43
C LEU A 39 -4.27 0.67 4.62
N LEU A 40 -3.91 1.05 5.84
CA LEU A 40 -4.31 0.31 7.04
C LEU A 40 -5.81 0.42 7.33
N THR A 41 -6.39 1.61 7.13
CA THR A 41 -7.83 1.83 7.26
C THR A 41 -8.60 0.95 6.27
N ASP A 42 -8.13 0.91 5.03
CA ASP A 42 -8.80 0.22 3.94
C ASP A 42 -8.73 -1.31 4.06
N LEU A 43 -7.71 -1.84 4.74
CA LEU A 43 -7.66 -3.26 5.08
C LEU A 43 -8.85 -3.68 5.95
N GLY A 44 -9.37 -2.78 6.79
CA GLY A 44 -10.62 -2.99 7.52
C GLY A 44 -11.85 -2.64 6.67
N ALA A 45 -11.80 -1.53 5.94
CA ALA A 45 -12.94 -1.04 5.16
C ALA A 45 -13.36 -1.98 4.03
N VAL A 46 -12.43 -2.75 3.45
CA VAL A 46 -12.71 -3.68 2.34
C VAL A 46 -13.85 -4.67 2.62
N PHE A 47 -14.08 -5.01 3.89
CA PHE A 47 -15.12 -5.95 4.30
C PHE A 47 -16.53 -5.36 4.35
N PHE A 48 -16.67 -4.03 4.38
CA PHE A 48 -17.97 -3.36 4.56
C PHE A 48 -18.20 -2.14 3.65
N ASP A 49 -17.17 -1.62 2.99
CA ASP A 49 -17.23 -0.46 2.10
C ASP A 49 -16.18 -0.56 0.99
N ALA A 50 -16.32 -1.56 0.12
CA ALA A 50 -15.39 -1.80 -0.97
C ALA A 50 -15.35 -0.66 -2.01
N GLU A 51 -16.45 0.09 -2.17
CA GLU A 51 -16.48 1.22 -3.10
C GLU A 51 -15.57 2.36 -2.61
N ARG A 52 -15.55 2.63 -1.30
CA ARG A 52 -14.59 3.57 -0.72
C ARG A 52 -13.15 3.12 -0.99
N VAL A 53 -12.83 1.85 -0.74
CA VAL A 53 -11.48 1.29 -0.99
C VAL A 53 -11.08 1.42 -2.47
N LYS A 54 -12.02 1.19 -3.39
CA LYS A 54 -11.78 1.42 -4.83
C LYS A 54 -11.37 2.86 -5.12
N ASN A 55 -12.13 3.82 -4.60
CA ASN A 55 -11.87 5.24 -4.82
C ASN A 55 -10.53 5.68 -4.22
N ASP A 56 -10.20 5.17 -3.04
CA ASP A 56 -8.94 5.41 -2.33
C ASP A 56 -7.72 4.85 -3.10
N LEU A 57 -7.81 3.62 -3.60
CA LEU A 57 -6.78 3.03 -4.46
C LEU A 57 -6.61 3.81 -5.78
N LEU A 58 -7.71 4.27 -6.40
CA LEU A 58 -7.66 5.10 -7.61
C LEU A 58 -7.14 6.51 -7.33
N TYR A 59 -7.36 7.04 -6.12
CA TYR A 59 -6.78 8.30 -5.68
C TYR A 59 -5.26 8.19 -5.55
N LEU A 60 -4.73 7.13 -4.93
CA LEU A 60 -3.29 6.85 -4.89
C LEU A 60 -2.69 6.83 -6.30
N ARG A 61 -3.36 6.14 -7.25
CA ARG A 61 -2.95 6.11 -8.66
C ARG A 61 -2.93 7.51 -9.28
N SER A 62 -3.89 8.37 -8.92
CA SER A 62 -3.96 9.74 -9.45
C SER A 62 -2.79 10.63 -9.01
N LEU A 63 -2.13 10.29 -7.90
CA LEU A 63 -0.94 10.97 -7.38
C LEU A 63 0.37 10.36 -7.89
N THR A 64 0.31 9.17 -8.51
CA THR A 64 1.47 8.46 -9.03
C THR A 64 1.96 9.05 -10.36
N LYS A 65 3.27 9.16 -10.51
CA LYS A 65 3.93 9.62 -11.74
C LYS A 65 4.11 8.48 -12.75
N VAL A 66 4.69 8.82 -13.91
CA VAL A 66 4.95 7.87 -15.02
C VAL A 66 5.84 6.68 -14.59
N ASP A 67 6.71 6.89 -13.60
CA ASP A 67 7.60 5.85 -13.04
C ASP A 67 6.88 4.82 -12.15
N SER A 68 5.58 5.00 -11.91
CA SER A 68 4.72 4.14 -11.11
C SER A 68 5.14 4.01 -9.63
N VAL A 69 5.93 4.94 -9.12
CA VAL A 69 6.33 4.93 -7.70
C VAL A 69 5.14 5.32 -6.83
N LEU A 70 4.89 4.52 -5.79
CA LEU A 70 3.81 4.75 -4.84
C LEU A 70 4.01 6.08 -4.10
N PRO A 71 3.01 6.99 -4.05
CA PRO A 71 3.08 8.18 -3.22
C PRO A 71 3.18 7.77 -1.73
N HIS A 72 3.95 8.51 -0.97
CA HIS A 72 4.05 8.39 0.49
C HIS A 72 3.09 9.34 1.19
N ALA A 73 3.12 10.61 0.78
CA ALA A 73 2.31 11.68 1.34
C ALA A 73 1.99 12.73 0.27
N TYR A 74 0.89 13.47 0.47
CA TYR A 74 0.49 14.57 -0.39
C TYR A 74 -0.03 15.73 0.45
N TYR A 75 0.55 16.92 0.27
CA TYR A 75 0.33 18.04 1.18
C TYR A 75 0.72 19.41 0.59
N TRP A 76 0.23 20.49 1.21
CA TRP A 76 0.63 21.84 0.85
C TRP A 76 1.97 22.22 1.51
N LYS A 77 2.93 22.66 0.71
CA LYS A 77 4.24 23.13 1.16
C LYS A 77 4.72 24.29 0.31
N ASP A 78 5.20 25.35 0.96
CA ASP A 78 5.89 26.47 0.32
C ASP A 78 5.14 27.06 -0.90
N GLY A 79 3.81 27.19 -0.80
CA GLY A 79 2.99 27.82 -1.84
C GLY A 79 2.47 26.89 -2.94
N SER A 80 2.65 25.57 -2.81
CA SER A 80 2.14 24.59 -3.78
C SER A 80 1.86 23.24 -3.13
N TYR A 81 1.04 22.41 -3.79
CA TYR A 81 0.88 21.02 -3.38
C TYR A 81 2.05 20.17 -3.84
N GLN A 82 2.54 19.32 -2.94
CA GLN A 82 3.71 18.47 -3.13
C GLN A 82 3.35 17.01 -2.86
N THR A 83 3.89 16.12 -3.70
CA THR A 83 3.82 14.67 -3.50
C THR A 83 5.19 14.16 -3.08
N GLU A 84 5.27 13.58 -1.89
CA GLU A 84 6.41 12.77 -1.48
C GLU A 84 6.21 11.33 -1.96
N PHE A 85 7.28 10.70 -2.43
CA PHE A 85 7.24 9.35 -2.98
C PHE A 85 7.94 8.36 -2.06
N CYS A 86 7.45 7.12 -2.05
CA CYS A 86 8.07 6.03 -1.28
C CYS A 86 9.47 5.73 -1.83
N GLY A 87 10.46 5.63 -0.93
CA GLY A 87 11.75 5.00 -1.23
C GLY A 87 11.66 3.48 -1.14
N SER A 88 12.72 2.77 -1.53
CA SER A 88 12.74 1.29 -1.48
C SER A 88 12.48 0.74 -0.07
N ASP A 89 12.97 1.40 0.98
CA ASP A 89 12.80 0.99 2.38
C ASP A 89 11.41 1.33 2.98
N ASN A 90 10.49 1.89 2.18
CA ASN A 90 9.17 2.28 2.68
C ASN A 90 8.17 1.11 2.62
N TRP A 91 7.75 0.62 3.79
CA TRP A 91 6.85 -0.54 3.91
C TRP A 91 5.44 -0.34 3.33
N ASN A 92 5.03 0.89 2.98
CA ASN A 92 3.76 1.13 2.30
C ASN A 92 3.64 0.36 0.99
N HIS A 93 4.75 0.07 0.33
CA HIS A 93 4.76 -0.83 -0.83
C HIS A 93 4.14 -2.20 -0.51
N LEU A 94 4.46 -2.77 0.66
CA LEU A 94 3.95 -4.08 1.08
C LEU A 94 2.46 -4.00 1.44
N TRP A 95 2.06 -2.99 2.20
CA TRP A 95 0.65 -2.78 2.55
C TRP A 95 -0.23 -2.52 1.33
N PHE A 96 0.28 -1.78 0.34
CA PHE A 96 -0.44 -1.51 -0.91
C PHE A 96 -0.73 -2.80 -1.67
N ILE A 97 0.27 -3.69 -1.80
CA ILE A 97 0.10 -5.00 -2.45
C ILE A 97 -0.90 -5.86 -1.66
N ILE A 98 -0.81 -5.87 -0.33
CA ILE A 98 -1.71 -6.65 0.51
C ILE A 98 -3.17 -6.16 0.39
N LEU A 99 -3.38 -4.85 0.44
CA LEU A 99 -4.72 -4.25 0.27
C LEU A 99 -5.28 -4.54 -1.13
N ALA A 100 -4.46 -4.35 -2.17
CA ALA A 100 -4.88 -4.63 -3.55
C ALA A 100 -5.33 -6.09 -3.73
N GLY A 101 -4.60 -7.04 -3.12
CA GLY A 101 -4.95 -8.46 -3.13
C GLY A 101 -6.23 -8.74 -2.36
N SER A 102 -6.39 -8.16 -1.17
CA SER A 102 -7.61 -8.25 -0.35
C SER A 102 -8.83 -7.71 -1.09
N TYR A 103 -8.72 -6.51 -1.67
CA TYR A 103 -9.77 -5.88 -2.46
C TYR A 103 -10.17 -6.76 -3.66
N LEU A 104 -9.20 -7.34 -4.39
CA LEU A 104 -9.49 -8.24 -5.49
C LEU A 104 -10.23 -9.51 -5.04
N LYS A 105 -9.85 -10.09 -3.89
CA LYS A 105 -10.51 -11.27 -3.32
C LYS A 105 -11.97 -10.99 -2.98
N HIS A 106 -12.24 -9.82 -2.42
CA HIS A 106 -13.58 -9.43 -1.98
C HIS A 106 -14.51 -8.99 -3.12
N THR A 107 -13.97 -8.34 -4.15
CA THR A 107 -14.80 -7.70 -5.19
C THR A 107 -14.73 -8.38 -6.55
N ASN A 108 -13.65 -9.11 -6.84
CA ASN A 108 -13.31 -9.56 -8.19
C ASN A 108 -13.21 -8.41 -9.23
N ASP A 109 -13.01 -7.15 -8.80
CA ASP A 109 -12.85 -6.00 -9.70
C ASP A 109 -11.46 -6.01 -10.37
N LYS A 110 -11.34 -6.81 -11.42
CA LYS A 110 -10.11 -6.94 -12.22
C LYS A 110 -9.76 -5.65 -12.97
N GLU A 111 -10.74 -4.84 -13.34
CA GLU A 111 -10.51 -3.61 -14.11
C GLU A 111 -9.75 -2.59 -13.26
N THR A 112 -10.18 -2.40 -12.02
CA THR A 112 -9.47 -1.54 -11.05
C THR A 112 -8.07 -2.06 -10.80
N LEU A 113 -7.90 -3.37 -10.57
CA LEU A 113 -6.56 -3.94 -10.34
C LEU A 113 -5.64 -3.84 -11.55
N ALA A 114 -6.14 -4.01 -12.77
CA ALA A 114 -5.35 -3.85 -13.99
C ALA A 114 -4.78 -2.43 -14.10
N LYS A 115 -5.57 -1.41 -13.72
CA LYS A 115 -5.14 -0.01 -13.67
C LYS A 115 -4.04 0.25 -12.62
N LEU A 116 -4.04 -0.50 -11.53
CA LEU A 116 -3.08 -0.39 -10.42
C LEU A 116 -1.83 -1.26 -10.63
N PHE A 117 -1.88 -2.23 -11.54
CA PHE A 117 -0.82 -3.22 -11.73
C PHE A 117 0.58 -2.65 -11.94
N PRO A 118 0.78 -1.55 -12.69
CA PRO A 118 2.11 -0.92 -12.80
C PRO A 118 2.71 -0.52 -11.44
N ILE A 119 1.89 0.02 -10.54
CA ILE A 119 2.29 0.44 -9.19
C ILE A 119 2.56 -0.78 -8.32
N ILE A 120 1.74 -1.82 -8.44
CA ILE A 120 1.89 -3.10 -7.72
C ILE A 120 3.24 -3.74 -8.10
N LYS A 121 3.52 -3.83 -9.41
CA LYS A 121 4.77 -4.35 -9.95
C LYS A 121 5.97 -3.53 -9.50
N LYS A 122 5.89 -2.19 -9.60
CA LYS A 122 6.96 -1.30 -9.14
C LYS A 122 7.23 -1.45 -7.65
N SER A 123 6.18 -1.59 -6.85
CA SER A 123 6.27 -1.74 -5.40
C SER A 123 6.99 -3.02 -4.98
N ILE A 124 6.70 -4.16 -5.62
CA ILE A 124 7.38 -5.41 -5.30
C ILE A 124 8.86 -5.37 -5.74
N GLU A 125 9.14 -4.78 -6.92
CA GLU A 125 10.51 -4.61 -7.42
C GLU A 125 11.36 -3.75 -6.49
N MET A 126 10.82 -2.62 -6.00
CA MET A 126 11.52 -1.74 -5.07
C MET A 126 11.79 -2.41 -3.73
N GLN A 127 10.82 -3.15 -3.18
CA GLN A 127 10.99 -3.86 -1.91
C GLN A 127 12.05 -4.95 -2.01
N LEU A 128 12.10 -5.70 -3.11
CA LEU A 128 13.09 -6.77 -3.30
C LEU A 128 14.55 -6.29 -3.33
N GLN A 129 14.80 -5.00 -3.53
CA GLN A 129 16.14 -4.40 -3.44
C GLN A 129 16.72 -4.49 -2.03
N ASN A 130 15.86 -4.57 -1.01
CA ASN A 130 16.27 -4.63 0.39
C ASN A 130 16.42 -6.07 0.91
N ARG A 131 16.27 -7.09 0.03
CA ARG A 131 16.40 -8.49 0.42
C ARG A 131 17.88 -8.86 0.60
N GLY A 132 18.21 -9.40 1.77
CA GLY A 132 19.51 -9.97 2.07
C GLY A 132 19.78 -11.30 1.35
N LYS A 133 21.02 -11.76 1.42
CA LYS A 133 21.43 -13.06 0.84
C LYS A 133 20.79 -14.26 1.55
N ASP A 134 20.37 -14.06 2.79
CA ASP A 134 19.64 -15.01 3.64
C ASP A 134 18.12 -14.99 3.38
N ASN A 135 17.66 -14.22 2.38
CA ASN A 135 16.26 -13.95 2.07
C ASN A 135 15.50 -13.10 3.10
N LEU A 136 16.14 -12.63 4.18
CA LEU A 136 15.47 -11.71 5.10
C LEU A 136 15.38 -10.31 4.50
N MET A 137 14.40 -9.53 4.95
CA MET A 137 14.28 -8.13 4.56
C MET A 137 15.09 -7.26 5.51
N TYR A 138 15.95 -6.42 4.94
CA TYR A 138 16.79 -5.49 5.68
C TYR A 138 16.20 -4.09 5.60
N ALA A 139 16.15 -3.39 6.73
CA ALA A 139 15.60 -2.03 6.78
C ALA A 139 16.26 -1.23 7.89
N MET A 140 16.31 0.09 7.71
CA MET A 140 16.76 1.01 8.76
C MET A 140 15.74 1.11 9.90
N ARG A 141 14.45 1.02 9.58
CA ARG A 141 13.34 1.12 10.53
C ARG A 141 12.48 -0.14 10.47
N PRO A 142 12.31 -0.87 11.59
CA PRO A 142 11.56 -2.11 11.59
C PRO A 142 10.04 -1.90 11.63
N ASP A 143 9.54 -0.86 12.31
CA ASP A 143 8.12 -0.49 12.41
C ASP A 143 8.01 0.96 12.93
N TRP A 144 7.56 1.88 12.07
CA TRP A 144 7.30 3.30 12.37
C TRP A 144 8.32 3.98 13.31
N TRP A 145 7.95 4.22 14.58
CA TRP A 145 8.75 4.90 15.61
C TRP A 145 9.16 4.00 16.78
N ASP A 146 8.72 2.75 16.80
CA ASP A 146 8.83 1.91 18.01
C ASP A 146 10.26 1.43 18.28
N ILE A 147 11.14 1.53 17.27
CA ILE A 147 12.54 1.13 17.38
C ILE A 147 13.38 2.09 16.55
N GLY A 148 14.45 2.61 17.15
CA GLY A 148 15.34 3.62 16.54
C GLY A 148 16.01 3.20 15.21
N ASN A 149 16.92 4.04 14.75
CA ASN A 149 17.47 3.97 13.39
C ASN A 149 18.69 3.03 13.28
N VAL A 150 18.46 1.71 13.23
CA VAL A 150 19.54 0.70 13.14
C VAL A 150 19.34 -0.12 11.87
N TYR A 151 20.38 -0.31 11.07
CA TYR A 151 20.27 -1.19 9.90
C TYR A 151 20.34 -2.66 10.30
N GLY A 152 19.47 -3.50 9.73
CA GLY A 152 19.58 -4.95 9.87
C GLY A 152 18.35 -5.71 9.39
N ALA A 153 18.40 -7.04 9.53
CA ALA A 153 17.29 -7.92 9.21
C ALA A 153 16.09 -7.65 10.13
N ARG A 154 14.89 -7.48 9.55
CA ARG A 154 13.65 -7.12 10.27
C ARG A 154 12.61 -8.21 10.12
N SER A 155 12.23 -8.83 11.24
CA SER A 155 11.20 -9.88 11.27
C SER A 155 9.84 -9.37 10.80
N TYR A 156 9.44 -8.17 11.22
CA TYR A 156 8.19 -7.54 10.81
C TYR A 156 8.11 -7.32 9.30
N ILE A 157 9.10 -6.66 8.71
CA ILE A 157 9.16 -6.40 7.26
C ILE A 157 9.25 -7.72 6.48
N THR A 158 10.03 -8.69 6.97
CA THR A 158 10.10 -10.02 6.34
C THR A 158 8.74 -10.71 6.33
N SER A 159 8.01 -10.66 7.45
CA SER A 159 6.66 -11.23 7.56
C SER A 159 5.65 -10.54 6.63
N LEU A 160 5.74 -9.21 6.51
CA LEU A 160 4.94 -8.44 5.55
C LEU A 160 5.29 -8.79 4.11
N MET A 161 6.57 -8.98 3.80
CA MET A 161 7.04 -9.36 2.47
C MET A 161 6.52 -10.73 2.05
N ILE A 162 6.54 -11.72 2.96
CA ILE A 162 5.95 -13.05 2.72
C ILE A 162 4.47 -12.91 2.31
N ARG A 163 3.71 -12.11 3.04
CA ARG A 163 2.30 -11.85 2.74
C ARG A 163 2.13 -11.14 1.39
N ALA A 164 2.89 -10.06 1.16
CA ALA A 164 2.83 -9.29 -0.08
C ALA A 164 3.20 -10.14 -1.31
N LEU A 165 4.20 -11.02 -1.22
CA LEU A 165 4.55 -11.94 -2.30
C LEU A 165 3.39 -12.88 -2.66
N ARG A 166 2.69 -13.43 -1.67
CA ARG A 166 1.54 -14.30 -1.89
C ARG A 166 0.37 -13.54 -2.53
N GLU A 167 0.10 -12.31 -2.07
CA GLU A 167 -0.91 -11.44 -2.66
C GLU A 167 -0.54 -11.03 -4.09
N TYR A 168 0.72 -10.71 -4.35
CA TYR A 168 1.23 -10.40 -5.68
C TYR A 168 1.05 -11.56 -6.66
N VAL A 169 1.42 -12.78 -6.25
CA VAL A 169 1.22 -13.99 -7.06
C VAL A 169 -0.27 -14.20 -7.37
N TYR A 170 -1.13 -14.02 -6.36
CA TYR A 170 -2.57 -14.11 -6.54
C TYR A 170 -3.11 -13.07 -7.53
N ILE A 171 -2.70 -11.80 -7.40
CA ILE A 171 -3.12 -10.71 -8.31
C ILE A 171 -2.71 -11.05 -9.75
N CYS A 172 -1.45 -11.41 -9.97
CA CYS A 172 -0.94 -11.78 -11.29
C CYS A 172 -1.74 -12.93 -11.91
N TYR A 173 -1.97 -13.99 -11.15
CA TYR A 173 -2.78 -15.13 -11.59
C TYR A 173 -4.20 -14.70 -11.98
N ARG A 174 -4.86 -13.87 -11.16
CA ARG A 174 -6.24 -13.44 -11.39
C ARG A 174 -6.41 -12.50 -12.58
N LEU A 175 -5.40 -11.68 -12.86
CA LEU A 175 -5.36 -10.78 -14.00
C LEU A 175 -4.94 -11.47 -15.31
N GLY A 176 -4.46 -12.72 -15.25
CA GLY A 176 -3.93 -13.42 -16.42
C GLY A 176 -2.61 -12.82 -16.89
N ASN A 177 -1.89 -12.12 -16.02
CA ASN A 177 -0.57 -11.59 -16.34
C ASN A 177 0.45 -12.73 -16.31
N GLU A 178 0.99 -13.06 -17.48
CA GLU A 178 2.12 -13.99 -17.61
C GLU A 178 3.39 -13.34 -17.05
N VAL A 179 3.53 -13.38 -15.73
CA VAL A 179 4.82 -13.14 -15.09
C VAL A 179 5.56 -14.46 -15.18
N ASN A 180 6.62 -14.50 -16.00
CA ASN A 180 7.47 -15.69 -16.22
C ASN A 180 8.04 -16.33 -14.95
N ASP A 181 7.83 -15.71 -13.77
CA ASP A 181 8.50 -16.05 -12.52
C ASP A 181 7.55 -16.15 -11.30
N LEU A 182 6.25 -16.40 -11.52
CA LEU A 182 5.29 -16.56 -10.39
C LEU A 182 5.70 -17.67 -9.42
N SER A 183 6.27 -18.77 -9.94
CA SER A 183 6.80 -19.86 -9.12
C SER A 183 7.97 -19.41 -8.25
N THR A 184 8.84 -18.52 -8.74
CA THR A 184 9.95 -17.97 -7.95
C THR A 184 9.46 -17.08 -6.82
N TYR A 185 8.48 -16.21 -7.05
CA TYR A 185 7.91 -15.39 -5.97
C TYR A 185 7.21 -16.24 -4.91
N LEU A 186 6.48 -17.27 -5.32
CA LEU A 186 5.84 -18.21 -4.40
C LEU A 186 6.89 -19.00 -3.59
N ASN A 187 7.91 -19.55 -4.26
CA ASN A 187 9.01 -20.27 -3.62
C ASN A 187 9.83 -19.38 -2.69
N LEU A 188 10.04 -18.11 -3.05
CA LEU A 188 10.69 -17.13 -2.19
C LEU A 188 9.87 -16.92 -0.91
N SER A 189 8.56 -16.74 -1.01
CA SER A 189 7.67 -16.56 0.15
C SER A 189 7.64 -17.75 1.10
N ASN A 190 8.02 -18.95 0.65
CA ASN A 190 8.10 -20.15 1.48
C ASN A 190 9.47 -20.37 2.12
N ARG A 191 10.51 -19.72 1.60
CA ARG A 191 11.89 -19.82 2.09
C ARG A 191 12.27 -18.69 3.05
N MET A 192 11.63 -17.53 2.89
CA MET A 192 11.67 -16.41 3.84
C MET A 192 11.01 -16.82 5.16
#